data_AF-A0AAW5APT9-F1
#
_entry.id   AF-A0AAW5APT9-F1
#
_cell.length_a   1.000
_cell.length_b   1.000
_cell.length_c   1.000
_cell.angle_alpha   90.00
_cell.angle_beta   90.00
_cell.angle_gamma   90.00
#
_symmetry.space_group_name_H-M   'P 1'
#
loop_
_entity.id
_entity.type
_entity.pdbx_description
1 polymer ?
#
loop_
_entity_poly.entity_id
_entity_poly.type
_entity_poly.pdbx_seq_one_letter_code
_entity_poly.pdbx_strand_id
1 'polypeptide(L)' 'MAKIRKGYSRPLITHFIRNFSSLDEAQRFVARKMGLAQAYRFNIQQTAADTWAVSRIVSGGAA' A
#
# COMPACT_ATOMS: atom_id res chain seq x y z
N MET A 1 -8.62 -0.83 -29.26
CA MET A 1 -8.60 -0.96 -27.78
C MET A 1 -7.64 -2.08 -27.43
N ALA A 2 -6.51 -1.79 -26.78
CA ALA A 2 -5.48 -2.79 -26.50
C ALA A 2 -5.99 -3.83 -25.47
N LYS A 3 -5.93 -5.11 -25.82
CA LYS A 3 -6.40 -6.20 -24.95
C LYS A 3 -5.35 -6.45 -23.86
N ILE A 4 -5.64 -6.00 -22.64
CA ILE A 4 -4.78 -6.28 -21.47
C ILE A 4 -4.72 -7.79 -21.27
N ARG A 5 -3.51 -8.36 -21.15
CA ARG A 5 -3.35 -9.82 -20.94
C ARG A 5 -4.01 -10.21 -19.61
N LYS A 6 -4.61 -11.40 -19.55
CA LYS A 6 -5.38 -11.89 -18.39
C LYS A 6 -4.60 -11.78 -17.06
N GLY A 7 -3.29 -12.03 -17.08
CA GLY A 7 -2.42 -11.89 -15.90
C GLY A 7 -2.31 -10.46 -15.34
N TYR A 8 -2.61 -9.44 -16.13
CA TYR A 8 -2.59 -8.03 -15.74
C TYR A 8 -3.99 -7.41 -15.60
N SER A 9 -5.05 -8.22 -15.66
CA SER A 9 -6.44 -7.74 -15.62
C SER A 9 -6.87 -7.20 -14.24
N ARG A 10 -6.11 -7.47 -13.18
CA ARG A 10 -6.40 -7.08 -11.79
C ARG A 10 -5.18 -6.43 -11.16
N PRO A 11 -4.81 -5.21 -11.59
CA PRO A 11 -3.65 -4.52 -11.04
C PRO A 11 -3.82 -4.28 -9.55
N LEU A 12 -2.73 -4.39 -8.80
CA LEU A 12 -2.67 -3.88 -7.43
C LEU A 12 -2.65 -2.35 -7.49
N ILE A 13 -3.75 -1.72 -7.08
CA ILE A 13 -3.86 -0.26 -7.02
C ILE A 13 -3.57 0.18 -5.60
N THR A 14 -2.50 0.95 -5.46
CA THR A 14 -2.08 1.55 -4.19
C THR A 14 -2.35 3.05 -4.19
N HIS A 15 -3.01 3.54 -3.15
CA HIS A 15 -3.18 4.96 -2.89
C HIS A 15 -2.18 5.41 -1.83
N PHE A 16 -1.27 6.29 -2.22
CA PHE A 16 -0.26 6.85 -1.33
C PHE A 16 -0.91 7.59 -0.16
N ILE A 17 -0.34 7.47 1.03
CA ILE A 17 -0.79 8.21 2.22
C ILE A 17 0.28 9.22 2.63
N ARG A 18 1.47 8.75 3.00
CA ARG A 18 2.59 9.60 3.43
C ARG A 18 3.91 8.82 3.54
N ASN A 19 5.01 9.56 3.65
CA ASN A 19 6.33 9.04 3.98
C ASN A 19 6.64 9.17 5.48
N PHE A 20 7.59 8.34 5.93
CA PHE A 20 8.19 8.31 7.26
C PHE A 20 9.70 8.20 7.15
N SER A 21 10.41 8.71 8.15
CA SER A 21 11.88 8.64 8.22
C SER A 21 12.38 7.23 8.54
N SER A 22 11.57 6.41 9.22
CA SER A 22 11.93 5.06 9.64
C SER A 22 10.80 4.05 9.46
N LEU A 23 11.17 2.77 9.39
CA LEU A 23 10.22 1.66 9.31
C LEU A 23 9.33 1.59 10.55
N ASP A 24 9.90 1.80 11.74
CA ASP A 24 9.17 1.74 13.02
C ASP A 24 8.07 2.81 13.08
N GLU A 25 8.32 4.04 12.64
CA GLU A 25 7.29 5.08 12.54
C GLU A 25 6.15 4.68 11.58
N ALA A 26 6.51 4.13 10.42
CA ALA A 26 5.54 3.66 9.43
C ALA A 26 4.67 2.52 9.99
N GLN A 27 5.27 1.56 10.70
CA GLN A 27 4.57 0.45 11.33
C GLN A 27 3.61 0.93 12.42
N ARG A 28 4.05 1.83 13.31
CA ARG A 28 3.18 2.43 14.34
C ARG A 28 2.01 3.20 13.74
N PHE A 29 2.21 3.85 12.61
CA PHE A 29 1.12 4.51 11.88
C PHE A 29 0.10 3.50 11.35
N VAL A 30 0.55 2.44 10.68
CA VAL A 30 -0.33 1.38 10.17
C VAL A 30 -1.09 0.70 11.31
N ALA A 31 -0.43 0.33 12.41
CA ALA A 31 -1.07 -0.29 13.57
C ALA A 31 -2.20 0.57 14.15
N ARG A 32 -1.98 1.88 14.30
CA ARG A 32 -3.01 2.83 14.75
C ARG A 32 -4.18 2.92 13.77
N LYS A 33 -3.92 2.84 12.46
CA LYS A 33 -4.98 2.87 11.43
C LYS A 33 -5.76 1.57 11.33
N MET A 34 -5.12 0.41 11.52
CA MET A 34 -5.81 -0.89 11.53
C MET A 34 -6.80 -1.01 12.70
N GLY A 35 -6.48 -0.43 13.86
CA GLY A 35 -7.41 -0.38 15.00
C GLY A 35 -8.69 0.39 14.73
N LEU A 36 -8.69 1.29 13.74
CA LEU A 36 -9.84 2.12 13.36
C LEU A 36 -10.61 1.61 12.14
N ALA A 37 -9.99 0.76 11.31
CA ALA A 37 -10.58 0.29 10.06
C ALA A 37 -10.01 -1.09 9.67
N GLN A 38 -10.64 -2.16 10.17
CA GLN A 38 -10.21 -3.55 9.96
C GLN A 38 -10.22 -4.01 8.49
N ALA A 39 -10.93 -3.30 7.60
CA ALA A 39 -11.08 -3.68 6.20
C ALA A 39 -9.96 -3.16 5.28
N TYR A 40 -8.99 -2.39 5.78
CA TYR A 40 -7.94 -1.81 4.94
C TYR A 40 -6.66 -2.65 4.96
N ARG A 41 -6.13 -2.93 3.75
CA ARG A 41 -4.80 -3.50 3.57
C ARG A 41 -3.82 -2.36 3.28
N PHE A 42 -2.68 -2.35 3.95
CA PHE A 42 -1.64 -1.35 3.78
C PHE A 42 -0.38 -1.98 3.19
N ASN A 43 0.38 -1.15 2.50
CA ASN A 43 1.68 -1.44 1.92
C ASN A 43 2.69 -0.45 2.53
N ILE A 44 3.84 -0.96 2.99
CA ILE A 44 4.98 -0.15 3.43
C ILE A 44 6.15 -0.46 2.49
N GLN A 45 6.69 0.57 1.84
CA GLN A 45 7.78 0.47 0.86
C GLN A 45 8.93 1.39 1.24
N GLN A 46 10.16 0.88 1.18
CA GLN A 46 11.33 1.74 1.19
C GLN A 46 11.44 2.45 -0.17
N THR A 47 11.71 3.75 -0.13
CA THR A 47 11.86 4.61 -1.31
C THR A 47 13.33 4.81 -1.65
N ALA A 48 13.62 5.31 -2.84
CA ALA A 48 14.98 5.66 -3.26
C ALA A 48 15.64 6.75 -2.40
N ALA A 49 14.84 7.54 -1.65
CA ALA A 49 15.31 8.58 -0.75
C ALA A 49 15.58 8.06 0.68
N ASP A 50 15.67 6.75 0.87
CA ASP A 50 15.82 6.08 2.16
C ASP A 50 14.73 6.44 3.19
N THR A 51 13.53 6.74 2.68
CA THR A 51 12.32 6.95 3.49
C THR A 51 11.31 5.84 3.26
N TRP A 52 10.33 5.72 4.15
CA TRP A 52 9.33 4.66 4.13
C TRP A 52 7.96 5.20 3.74
N ALA A 53 7.51 4.86 2.53
CA ALA A 53 6.20 5.21 2.01
C ALA A 53 5.14 4.24 2.50
N VAL A 54 4.07 4.76 3.11
CA VAL A 54 2.88 3.98 3.43
C VAL A 54 1.79 4.29 2.42
N SER A 55 1.22 3.24 1.83
CA SER A 55 0.10 3.31 0.90
C SER A 55 -1.03 2.39 1.35
N ARG A 56 -2.27 2.77 1.05
CA ARG A 56 -3.43 1.89 1.18
C ARG A 56 -3.65 1.12 -0.12
N ILE A 57 -3.90 -0.18 -0.03
CA ILE A 57 -4.33 -0.98 -1.17
C ILE A 57 -5.83 -0.72 -1.38
N VAL A 58 -6.18 -0.21 -2.56
CA VAL A 58 -7.55 0.15 -2.95
C VAL A 58 -8.20 -0.96 -3.79
N SER A 59 -7.40 -1.64 -4.59
CA SER A 59 -7.83 -2.81 -5.35
C SER A 59 -6.64 -3.70 -5.68
N GLY A 60 -6.93 -4.90 -6.16
CA GLY A 60 -5.92 -5.92 -6.42
C GLY A 60 -5.67 -6.78 -5.19
N GLY A 61 -6.15 -8.00 -5.28
CA GLY A 61 -5.91 -9.09 -4.37
C GLY A 61 -6.18 -10.37 -5.16
N ALA A 62 -5.34 -11.38 -4.96
CA ALA A 62 -5.60 -12.73 -5.43
C ALA A 62 -6.98 -13.20 -4.92
N ALA A 63 -7.58 -14.10 -5.70
CA ALA A 63 -8.95 -14.62 -5.63
C ALA A 63 -9.49 -14.85 -4.21
#